data_AF-A0A1H4JJR5-F1
#
_entry.id   AF-A0A1H4JJR5-F1
#
_cell.length_a   1.000
_cell.length_b   1.000
_cell.length_c   1.000
_cell.angle_alpha   90.00
_cell.angle_beta   90.00
_cell.angle_gamma   90.00
#
_symmetry.space_group_name_H-M   'P 1'
#
loop_
_entity.id
_entity.type
_entity.pdbx_description
1 polymer ?
#
loop_
_entity_poly.entity_id
_entity_poly.type
_entity_poly.pdbx_seq_one_letter_code
_entity_poly.pdbx_strand_id
1 'polypeptide(L)'
;MPRHVHQPRATTTTDATASPIGDVVDRSTGLPRLLTRKCETCIFRPGNLMHLNDGARDDMVRAALASDSWIVCHATLPAAGIPVGEQAICRGFWDVHARDSSGCRLAVAFGGPVLVPPPTEPDHPNA
;
A
#
# COMPACT_ATOMS: atom_id res chain seq x y z
N MET A 1 -20.69 -44.27 -27.92
CA MET A 1 -21.20 -42.95 -27.48
C MET A 1 -20.31 -42.44 -26.34
N PRO A 2 -19.44 -41.44 -26.55
CA PRO A 2 -18.59 -40.95 -25.48
C PRO A 2 -19.37 -39.93 -24.64
N ARG A 3 -19.39 -40.11 -23.32
CA ARG A 3 -20.00 -39.16 -22.38
C ARG A 3 -19.04 -37.98 -22.22
N HIS A 4 -19.42 -36.81 -22.70
CA HIS A 4 -18.74 -35.56 -22.39
C HIS A 4 -18.85 -35.27 -20.89
N VAL A 5 -17.73 -35.36 -20.18
CA VAL A 5 -17.61 -34.87 -18.80
C VAL A 5 -17.58 -33.35 -18.87
N HIS A 6 -18.65 -32.72 -18.41
CA HIS A 6 -18.73 -31.26 -18.29
C HIS A 6 -17.86 -30.84 -17.10
N GLN A 7 -16.72 -30.23 -17.39
CA GLN A 7 -15.84 -29.66 -16.38
C GLN A 7 -16.44 -28.32 -15.93
N PRO A 8 -16.74 -28.11 -14.64
CA PRO A 8 -17.27 -26.82 -14.19
C PRO A 8 -16.18 -25.76 -14.34
N ARG A 9 -16.46 -24.78 -15.19
CA ARG A 9 -15.67 -23.58 -15.39
C ARG A 9 -15.59 -22.84 -14.06
N ALA A 10 -14.39 -22.69 -13.50
CA ALA A 10 -14.16 -21.90 -12.31
C ALA A 10 -14.72 -20.49 -12.54
N THR A 11 -15.78 -20.14 -11.82
CA THR A 11 -16.32 -18.80 -11.76
C THR A 11 -15.34 -17.95 -10.95
N THR A 12 -14.41 -17.27 -11.63
CA THR A 12 -13.76 -16.09 -11.07
C THR A 12 -14.81 -15.00 -10.92
N THR A 13 -15.47 -15.00 -9.76
CA THR A 13 -16.24 -13.83 -9.31
C THR A 13 -15.23 -12.73 -9.04
N THR A 14 -15.09 -11.79 -9.97
CA THR A 14 -14.42 -10.52 -9.71
C THR A 14 -15.21 -9.79 -8.64
N ASP A 15 -14.67 -9.73 -7.43
CA ASP A 15 -15.23 -8.97 -6.32
C ASP A 15 -15.12 -7.47 -6.64
N ALA A 16 -16.25 -6.85 -6.95
CA ALA A 16 -16.36 -5.44 -7.30
C ALA A 16 -16.10 -4.48 -6.10
N THR A 17 -15.72 -5.02 -4.93
CA THR A 17 -15.43 -4.24 -3.72
C THR A 17 -13.94 -4.06 -3.42
N ALA A 18 -13.04 -4.65 -4.22
CA ALA A 18 -11.60 -4.55 -3.99
C ALA A 18 -11.10 -3.12 -4.25
N SER A 19 -10.60 -2.48 -3.18
CA SER A 19 -9.97 -1.16 -3.26
C SER A 19 -8.80 -1.19 -4.25
N PRO A 20 -8.69 -0.24 -5.20
CA PRO A 20 -7.61 -0.22 -6.19
C PRO A 20 -6.24 0.03 -5.54
N ILE A 21 -6.23 0.57 -4.33
CA ILE A 21 -5.03 0.80 -3.53
C ILE A 21 -4.74 -0.34 -2.55
N GLY A 22 -5.57 -1.38 -2.50
CA GLY A 22 -5.40 -2.56 -1.65
C GLY A 22 -5.70 -2.34 -0.16
N ASP A 23 -5.09 -3.17 0.69
CA ASP A 23 -5.29 -3.18 2.15
C ASP A 23 -3.96 -3.30 2.89
N VAL A 24 -3.74 -2.42 3.87
CA VAL A 24 -2.51 -2.39 4.69
C VAL A 24 -2.57 -3.33 5.89
N VAL A 25 -3.74 -3.86 6.26
CA VAL A 25 -3.90 -4.68 7.46
C VAL A 25 -3.21 -6.02 7.32
N ASP A 26 -2.29 -6.31 8.24
CA ASP A 26 -1.74 -7.64 8.41
C ASP A 26 -2.80 -8.58 8.99
N ARG A 27 -3.23 -9.56 8.20
CA ARG A 27 -4.33 -10.47 8.57
C ARG A 27 -4.04 -11.33 9.79
N SER A 28 -2.77 -11.57 10.12
CA SER A 28 -2.39 -12.41 11.26
C SER A 28 -2.48 -11.67 12.59
N THR A 29 -2.22 -10.36 12.58
CA THR A 29 -2.19 -9.51 13.78
C THR A 29 -3.38 -8.57 13.90
N GLY A 30 -4.06 -8.26 12.79
CA GLY A 30 -5.06 -7.20 12.70
C GLY A 30 -4.47 -5.78 12.72
N LEU A 31 -3.14 -5.65 12.73
CA LEU A 31 -2.44 -4.36 12.79
C LEU A 31 -2.01 -3.92 11.38
N PRO A 32 -1.88 -2.61 11.11
CA PRO A 32 -1.43 -2.15 9.81
C PRO A 32 0.05 -2.50 9.60
N ARG A 33 0.40 -2.82 8.35
CA ARG A 33 1.79 -2.94 7.90
C ARG A 33 2.41 -1.57 7.69
N LEU A 34 3.70 -1.45 8.01
CA LEU A 34 4.51 -0.26 7.77
C LEU A 34 5.84 -0.67 7.16
N LEU A 35 6.29 0.05 6.14
CA LEU A 35 7.62 -0.21 5.57
C LEU A 35 8.73 0.09 6.58
N THR A 36 9.73 -0.80 6.70
CA THR A 36 10.89 -0.62 7.59
C THR A 36 11.77 0.57 7.21
N ARG A 37 11.80 0.92 5.92
CA ARG A 37 12.56 2.06 5.38
C ARG A 37 11.79 2.71 4.22
N LYS A 38 12.15 3.95 3.87
CA LYS A 38 11.64 4.63 2.66
C LYS A 38 12.00 3.79 1.42
N CYS A 39 11.04 3.47 0.56
CA CYS A 39 11.28 2.81 -0.73
C CYS A 39 12.19 3.68 -1.63
N GLU A 40 12.69 3.10 -2.73
CA GLU A 40 13.68 3.72 -3.62
C GLU A 40 13.24 5.08 -4.15
N THR A 41 12.05 5.13 -4.75
CA THR A 41 11.46 6.35 -5.32
C THR A 41 10.54 7.09 -4.33
N CYS A 42 10.74 6.93 -3.01
CA CYS A 42 9.82 7.51 -2.02
C CYS A 42 9.60 9.03 -2.19
N ILE A 43 8.34 9.47 -2.16
CA ILE A 43 7.93 10.88 -2.30
C ILE A 43 8.44 11.81 -1.18
N PHE A 44 8.99 11.24 -0.10
CA PHE A 44 9.63 11.96 1.00
C PHE A 44 11.16 11.92 0.95
N ARG A 45 11.76 11.33 -0.09
CA ARG A 45 13.19 11.49 -0.37
C ARG A 45 13.43 12.84 -1.07
N PRO A 46 14.61 13.45 -0.88
CA PRO A 46 15.03 14.58 -1.70
C PRO A 46 15.04 14.23 -3.19
N GLY A 47 14.70 15.20 -4.05
CA GLY A 47 14.87 15.07 -5.51
C GLY A 47 13.64 14.65 -6.32
N ASN A 48 12.44 14.54 -5.72
CA ASN A 48 11.19 14.20 -6.42
C ASN A 48 11.32 12.95 -7.32
N LEU A 49 11.77 11.83 -6.73
CA LEU A 49 12.12 10.60 -7.45
C LEU A 49 10.93 9.90 -8.14
N MET A 50 9.70 10.32 -7.86
CA MET A 50 8.47 9.86 -8.52
C MET A 50 7.97 10.83 -9.60
N HIS A 51 8.71 11.91 -9.86
CA HIS A 51 8.35 12.95 -10.83
C HIS A 51 6.93 13.49 -10.63
N LEU A 52 6.55 13.71 -9.36
CA LEU A 52 5.24 14.27 -9.03
C LEU A 52 5.14 15.71 -9.53
N ASN A 53 3.94 16.11 -9.94
CA ASN A 53 3.63 17.52 -10.18
C ASN A 53 3.84 18.34 -8.90
N ASP A 54 4.16 19.61 -9.07
CA ASP A 54 4.32 20.55 -7.96
C ASP A 54 3.07 20.54 -7.07
N GLY A 55 3.28 20.47 -5.75
CA GLY A 55 2.21 20.43 -4.75
C GLY A 55 1.52 19.08 -4.56
N ALA A 56 1.64 18.13 -5.50
CA ALA A 56 0.90 16.86 -5.44
C ALA A 56 1.21 16.03 -4.17
N ARG A 57 2.46 16.05 -3.70
CA ARG A 57 2.83 15.40 -2.42
C ARG A 57 2.08 16.02 -1.24
N ASP A 58 2.07 17.34 -1.18
CA ASP A 58 1.49 18.07 -0.05
C ASP A 58 -0.03 17.93 -0.05
N ASP A 59 -0.64 17.83 -1.24
CA ASP A 59 -2.05 17.49 -1.40
C ASP A 59 -2.39 16.09 -0.88
N MET A 60 -1.56 15.08 -1.19
CA MET A 60 -1.73 13.73 -0.65
C MET A 60 -1.61 13.72 0.88
N VAL A 61 -0.65 14.45 1.44
CA VAL A 61 -0.49 14.59 2.90
C VAL A 61 -1.72 15.22 3.53
N ARG A 62 -2.18 16.35 2.97
CA ARG A 62 -3.35 17.07 3.45
C ARG A 62 -4.61 16.19 3.41
N ALA A 63 -4.80 15.43 2.34
CA ALA A 63 -5.92 14.50 2.20
C ALA A 63 -5.86 13.36 3.23
N ALA A 64 -4.68 12.78 3.44
CA ALA A 64 -4.47 11.71 4.43
C ALA A 64 -4.75 12.21 5.86
N LEU A 65 -4.25 13.39 6.21
CA LEU A 65 -4.44 13.99 7.54
C LEU A 65 -5.90 14.41 7.77
N ALA A 66 -6.56 15.01 6.78
CA ALA A 66 -7.97 15.37 6.89
C ALA A 66 -8.89 14.14 7.06
N SER A 67 -8.46 12.98 6.58
CA SER A 67 -9.16 11.71 6.75
C SER A 67 -8.68 10.91 7.98
N ASP A 68 -7.84 11.50 8.83
CA ASP A 68 -7.26 10.84 10.01
C ASP A 68 -6.56 9.50 9.67
N SER A 69 -5.95 9.44 8.49
CA SER A 69 -5.48 8.21 7.84
C SER A 69 -3.99 8.30 7.50
N TRP A 70 -3.54 7.56 6.49
CA TRP A 70 -2.16 7.44 6.06
C TRP A 70 -2.04 7.39 4.54
N ILE A 71 -0.81 7.56 4.05
CA ILE A 71 -0.48 7.30 2.65
C ILE A 71 -0.01 5.84 2.52
N VAL A 72 -0.62 5.07 1.64
CA VAL A 72 -0.13 3.73 1.23
C VAL A 72 1.12 3.89 0.37
N CYS A 73 2.14 3.04 0.58
CA CYS A 73 3.34 3.10 -0.24
C CYS A 73 3.05 2.69 -1.69
N HIS A 74 3.43 3.53 -2.64
CA HIS A 74 3.23 3.28 -4.07
C HIS A 74 3.90 1.99 -4.55
N ALA A 75 5.08 1.67 -4.01
CA ALA A 75 5.83 0.45 -4.33
C ALA A 75 5.11 -0.82 -3.87
N THR A 76 4.08 -0.69 -3.02
CA THR A 76 3.28 -1.82 -2.53
C THR A 76 1.89 -1.89 -3.16
N LEU A 77 1.54 -0.99 -4.09
CA LEU A 77 0.22 -0.96 -4.70
C LEU A 77 0.00 -2.17 -5.64
N PRO A 78 -1.24 -2.60 -5.86
CA PRO A 78 -1.57 -3.58 -6.89
C PRO A 78 -1.06 -3.22 -8.29
N ALA A 79 -1.07 -1.91 -8.62
CA ALA A 79 -0.52 -1.40 -9.88
C ALA A 79 1.01 -1.62 -10.02
N ALA A 80 1.74 -1.84 -8.92
CA ALA A 80 3.16 -2.21 -8.92
C ALA A 80 3.38 -3.73 -8.98
N GLY A 81 2.33 -4.53 -9.22
CA GLY A 81 2.40 -5.99 -9.27
C GLY A 81 2.36 -6.68 -7.91
N ILE A 82 2.08 -5.94 -6.83
CA ILE A 82 2.02 -6.47 -5.47
C ILE A 82 0.62 -7.00 -5.15
N PRO A 83 0.45 -8.22 -4.62
CA PRO A 83 -0.87 -8.76 -4.31
C PRO A 83 -1.70 -7.89 -3.36
N VAL A 84 -3.02 -7.89 -3.54
CA VAL A 84 -3.95 -7.20 -2.62
C VAL A 84 -3.84 -7.82 -1.22
N GLY A 85 -3.70 -6.96 -0.21
CA GLY A 85 -3.47 -7.37 1.17
C GLY A 85 -2.00 -7.53 1.53
N GLU A 86 -1.07 -7.12 0.67
CA GLU A 86 0.37 -6.98 0.95
C GLU A 86 0.83 -5.51 0.95
N GLN A 87 -0.12 -4.58 0.92
CA GLN A 87 0.19 -3.16 0.95
C GLN A 87 0.74 -2.77 2.32
N ALA A 88 1.50 -1.68 2.35
CA ALA A 88 2.03 -1.14 3.60
C ALA A 88 1.93 0.38 3.63
N ILE A 89 1.82 0.93 4.83
CA ILE A 89 1.92 2.37 5.08
C ILE A 89 3.29 2.88 4.60
N CYS A 90 3.27 4.02 3.93
CA CYS A 90 4.46 4.72 3.46
C CYS A 90 5.33 5.14 4.65
N ARG A 91 6.57 4.62 4.69
CA ARG A 91 7.53 4.98 5.74
C ARG A 91 7.83 6.47 5.79
N GLY A 92 7.88 7.12 4.63
CA GLY A 92 8.13 8.56 4.55
C GLY A 92 7.03 9.39 5.22
N PHE A 93 5.77 9.06 4.94
CA PHE A 93 4.63 9.69 5.60
C PHE A 93 4.66 9.43 7.10
N TRP A 94 4.89 8.17 7.50
CA TRP A 94 4.95 7.79 8.91
C TRP A 94 6.00 8.60 9.69
N ASP A 95 7.23 8.70 9.16
CA ASP A 95 8.33 9.42 9.82
C ASP A 95 8.01 10.90 10.06
N VAL A 96 7.28 11.54 9.14
CA VAL A 96 7.01 12.98 9.19
C VAL A 96 5.70 13.29 9.94
N HIS A 97 4.66 12.49 9.70
CA HIS A 97 3.26 12.82 10.01
C HIS A 97 2.52 11.81 10.88
N ALA A 98 3.13 10.71 11.33
CA ALA A 98 2.42 9.70 12.13
C ALA A 98 1.77 10.28 13.40
N ARG A 99 2.38 11.29 14.04
CA ARG A 99 1.81 11.95 15.22
C ARG A 99 0.61 12.84 14.90
N ASP A 100 0.50 13.29 13.65
CA ASP A 100 -0.51 14.24 13.19
C ASP A 100 -1.81 13.53 12.74
N SER A 101 -1.78 12.20 12.60
CA SER A 101 -2.92 11.36 12.18
C SER A 101 -3.42 10.48 13.33
N SER A 102 -4.73 10.50 13.64
CA SER A 102 -5.26 9.60 14.68
C SER A 102 -5.18 8.13 14.30
N GLY A 103 -5.33 7.76 13.03
CA GLY A 103 -5.16 6.39 12.56
C GLY A 103 -3.77 5.83 12.86
N CYS A 104 -2.72 6.63 12.63
CA CYS A 104 -1.35 6.25 12.98
C CYS A 104 -1.15 6.17 14.51
N ARG A 105 -1.72 7.10 15.28
CA ARG A 105 -1.65 7.08 16.76
C ARG A 105 -2.35 5.84 17.34
N LEU A 106 -3.49 5.45 16.79
CA LEU A 106 -4.20 4.23 17.19
C LEU A 106 -3.37 2.98 16.88
N ALA A 107 -2.74 2.91 15.70
CA ALA A 107 -1.83 1.81 15.38
C ALA A 107 -0.71 1.67 16.41
N VAL A 108 -0.12 2.78 16.87
CA VAL A 108 0.87 2.77 17.97
C VAL A 108 0.24 2.31 19.29
N ALA A 109 -0.94 2.82 19.64
CA ALA A 109 -1.63 2.46 20.88
C ALA A 109 -1.98 0.97 20.96
N PHE A 110 -2.25 0.32 19.82
CA PHE A 110 -2.54 -1.12 19.74
C PHE A 110 -1.30 -2.03 19.67
N GLY A 111 -0.10 -1.49 19.93
CA GLY A 111 1.15 -2.28 19.97
C GLY A 111 2.11 -2.00 18.80
N GLY A 112 1.75 -1.07 17.92
CA GLY A 112 2.58 -0.64 16.78
C GLY A 112 2.28 -1.39 15.48
N PRO A 113 2.67 -0.82 14.33
CA PRO A 113 2.47 -1.47 13.04
C PRO A 113 3.42 -2.65 12.84
N VAL A 114 3.01 -3.61 12.01
CA VAL A 114 3.87 -4.72 11.57
C VAL A 114 4.90 -4.19 10.57
N LEU A 115 6.17 -4.26 10.93
CA LEU A 115 7.26 -3.79 10.08
C LEU A 115 7.57 -4.78 8.96
N VAL A 116 7.51 -4.33 7.71
CA VAL A 116 7.83 -5.14 6.52
C VAL A 116 8.88 -4.44 5.65
N PRO A 117 9.81 -5.16 5.00
CA PRO A 117 10.75 -4.53 4.09
C PRO A 117 10.02 -3.93 2.87
N PRO A 118 10.51 -2.81 2.28
CA PRO A 118 10.05 -2.40 0.97
C PRO A 118 10.31 -3.51 -0.05
N PRO A 119 9.44 -3.68 -1.05
CA PRO A 119 9.75 -4.49 -2.21
C PRO A 119 11.08 -4.05 -2.81
N THR A 120 11.94 -5.01 -3.16
CA THR A 120 12.97 -4.77 -4.17
C THR A 120 12.24 -4.44 -5.46
N GLU A 121 12.70 -3.43 -6.20
CA GLU A 121 12.07 -3.07 -7.48
C GLU A 121 11.85 -4.34 -8.31
N PRO A 122 10.65 -4.55 -8.87
CA PRO A 122 10.50 -5.54 -9.92
C PRO A 122 11.48 -5.15 -11.03
N ASP A 123 12.21 -6.13 -11.56
CA ASP A 123 13.00 -5.98 -12.78
C ASP A 123 12.01 -5.59 -13.90
N HIS A 124 11.84 -4.28 -14.11
CA HIS A 124 11.07 -3.76 -15.22
C HIS A 124 12.00 -3.77 -16.44
N PRO A 125 11.84 -4.69 -17.41
CA PRO A 125 12.56 -4.57 -18.66
C PRO A 125 12.12 -3.25 -19.29
N ASN A 126 13.08 -2.34 -19.48
CA ASN A 126 12.89 -1.11 -20.23
C ASN A 126 12.10 -1.41 -21.52
N ALA A 127 10.95 -0.75 -21.69
CA ALA A 127 10.21 -0.69 -22.94
C ALA A 127 10.00 0.78 -23.31
#